data_AF-B9RHK4-F1
#
_entry.id   AF-B9RHK4-F1
#
_cell.length_a   1.000
_cell.length_b   1.000
_cell.length_c   1.000
_cell.angle_alpha   90.00
_cell.angle_beta   90.00
_cell.angle_gamma   90.00
#
_symmetry.space_group_name_H-M   'P 1'
#
loop_
_entity.id
_entity.type
_entity.pdbx_description
1 polymer ?
#
loop_
_entity_poly.entity_id
_entity_poly.type
_entity_poly.pdbx_seq_one_letter_code
_entity_poly.pdbx_strand_id
1 'polypeptide(L)'
;MEDRLSRSSIYRVPAKVVDSNKEACRSQLVSFGPYHHGEENVKLMEEHKKRALLQFVKRSRKPLQLFIDTVTEVVQCLKDSYHELDVL
;
A
#
# COMPACT_ATOMS: atom_id res chain seq x y z
N MET A 1 -29.38 4.77 -8.20
CA MET A 1 -28.61 4.20 -7.06
C MET A 1 -27.22 3.98 -7.60
N GLU A 2 -26.49 5.07 -7.82
CA GLU A 2 -25.23 5.07 -8.55
C GLU A 2 -24.26 6.04 -7.87
N ASP A 3 -22.97 5.75 -8.05
CA ASP A 3 -21.85 6.67 -7.92
C ASP A 3 -21.08 6.80 -6.59
N ARG A 4 -20.91 5.69 -5.85
CA ARG A 4 -19.78 5.58 -4.87
C ARG A 4 -18.54 4.85 -5.42
N LEU A 5 -18.67 4.21 -6.59
CA LEU A 5 -17.59 3.48 -7.26
C LEU A 5 -16.62 4.38 -8.05
N SER A 6 -16.88 5.69 -8.18
CA SER A 6 -16.11 6.57 -9.08
C SER A 6 -14.79 7.10 -8.50
N ARG A 7 -14.38 6.69 -7.27
CA ARG A 7 -13.08 7.09 -6.67
C ARG A 7 -12.21 5.97 -6.15
N SER A 8 -12.78 4.89 -5.61
CA SER A 8 -11.98 3.77 -5.09
C SER A 8 -11.81 2.68 -6.15
N SER A 9 -10.57 2.22 -6.35
CA SER A 9 -10.21 1.17 -7.30
C SER A 9 -9.45 0.00 -6.65
N ILE A 10 -9.06 0.15 -5.38
CA ILE A 10 -8.34 -0.84 -4.57
C ILE A 10 -9.24 -1.22 -3.40
N TYR A 11 -9.47 -2.53 -3.23
CA TYR A 11 -10.46 -3.06 -2.27
C TYR A 11 -9.85 -4.17 -1.42
N ARG A 12 -10.28 -4.27 -0.15
CA ARG A 12 -10.02 -5.46 0.65
C ARG A 12 -10.85 -6.62 0.11
N VAL A 13 -10.24 -7.80 0.04
CA VAL A 13 -10.95 -9.03 -0.31
C VAL A 13 -11.99 -9.32 0.77
N PRO A 14 -13.28 -9.56 0.43
CA PRO A 14 -14.32 -9.85 1.42
C PRO A 14 -13.97 -11.07 2.29
N ALA A 15 -14.28 -11.00 3.59
CA ALA A 15 -13.94 -12.06 4.55
C ALA A 15 -14.42 -13.45 4.13
N LYS A 16 -15.64 -13.57 3.56
CA LYS A 16 -16.18 -14.84 3.05
C LYS A 16 -15.32 -15.50 1.98
N VAL A 17 -14.62 -14.70 1.17
CA VAL A 17 -13.69 -15.17 0.13
C VAL A 17 -12.34 -15.53 0.75
N VAL A 18 -11.88 -14.76 1.73
CA VAL A 18 -10.65 -15.08 2.47
C VAL A 18 -10.81 -16.38 3.26
N ASP A 19 -11.95 -16.60 3.91
CA ASP A 19 -12.21 -17.79 4.73
C ASP A 19 -12.23 -19.09 3.92
N SER A 20 -12.56 -19.05 2.63
CA SER A 20 -12.53 -20.24 1.76
C SER A 20 -11.10 -20.65 1.37
N ASN A 21 -10.15 -19.71 1.34
CA ASN A 21 -8.73 -20.00 1.15
C ASN A 21 -7.82 -18.89 1.71
N LYS A 22 -7.58 -18.94 3.03
CA LYS A 22 -6.85 -17.90 3.76
C LYS A 22 -5.43 -17.71 3.24
N GLU A 23 -4.75 -18.80 2.93
CA GLU A 23 -3.35 -18.79 2.49
C GLU A 23 -3.16 -18.23 1.09
N ALA A 24 -4.18 -18.33 0.21
CA ALA A 24 -4.13 -17.73 -1.12
C ALA A 24 -4.39 -16.22 -1.11
N CYS A 25 -5.14 -15.72 -0.12
CA CYS A 25 -5.45 -14.29 0.01
C CYS A 25 -4.49 -13.54 0.94
N ARG A 26 -3.74 -14.25 1.79
CA ARG A 26 -2.77 -13.66 2.72
C ARG A 26 -1.43 -13.40 2.03
N SER A 27 -0.94 -12.17 2.15
CA SER A 27 0.41 -11.82 1.70
C SER A 27 1.46 -12.57 2.54
N GLN A 28 2.20 -13.51 1.96
CA GLN A 28 3.15 -14.34 2.72
C GLN A 28 4.52 -13.67 2.94
N LEU A 29 4.95 -12.83 2.00
CA LEU A 29 6.32 -12.28 2.00
C LEU A 29 6.35 -10.76 1.83
N VAL A 30 5.51 -10.22 0.96
CA VAL A 30 5.43 -8.77 0.71
C VAL A 30 3.97 -8.37 0.56
N SER A 31 3.63 -7.24 1.15
CA SER A 31 2.41 -6.52 0.87
C SER A 31 2.75 -5.16 0.27
N PHE A 32 1.86 -4.63 -0.57
CA PHE A 32 1.92 -3.23 -1.01
C PHE A 32 0.70 -2.49 -0.50
N GLY A 33 0.91 -1.22 -0.15
CA GLY A 33 -0.15 -0.38 0.36
C GLY A 33 -0.50 -0.63 1.85
N PRO A 34 -1.51 0.09 2.34
CA PRO A 34 -1.86 0.20 3.76
C PRO A 34 -2.62 -1.00 4.33
N TYR A 35 -3.31 -1.80 3.51
CA TYR A 35 -4.25 -2.82 4.03
C TYR A 35 -3.61 -3.90 4.91
N HIS A 36 -2.36 -4.26 4.61
CA HIS A 36 -1.59 -5.28 5.33
C HIS A 36 -0.38 -4.69 6.06
N HIS A 37 -0.37 -3.37 6.27
CA HIS A 37 0.75 -2.72 6.94
C HIS A 37 0.82 -3.18 8.41
N GLY A 38 2.00 -3.60 8.85
CA GLY A 38 2.23 -4.02 10.22
C GLY A 38 1.81 -5.46 10.57
N GLU A 39 1.22 -6.22 9.63
CA GLU A 39 0.95 -7.64 9.85
C GLU A 39 2.26 -8.42 10.07
N GLU A 40 2.24 -9.37 11.01
CA GLU A 40 3.44 -10.11 11.45
C GLU A 40 4.15 -10.84 10.30
N ASN A 41 3.37 -11.42 9.38
CA ASN A 41 3.83 -12.15 8.18
C ASN A 41 4.61 -11.27 7.18
N VAL A 42 4.37 -9.96 7.14
CA VAL A 42 5.04 -9.04 6.20
C VAL A 42 5.95 -8.03 6.87
N LYS A 43 6.02 -8.03 8.21
CA LYS A 43 6.82 -7.08 9.00
C LYS A 43 8.30 -7.09 8.62
N LEU A 44 8.87 -8.27 8.35
CA LEU A 44 10.27 -8.38 7.89
C LEU A 44 10.51 -7.61 6.58
N MET A 45 9.52 -7.58 5.69
CA MET A 45 9.62 -6.90 4.41
C MET A 45 9.56 -5.38 4.55
N GLU A 46 9.00 -4.83 5.62
CA GLU A 46 9.02 -3.38 5.88
C GLU A 46 10.46 -2.85 5.97
N GLU A 47 11.37 -3.61 6.58
CA GLU A 47 12.80 -3.25 6.63
C GLU A 47 13.49 -3.38 5.26
N HIS A 48 13.04 -4.32 4.41
CA HIS A 48 13.51 -4.41 3.03
C HIS A 48 12.98 -3.26 2.16
N LYS A 49 11.74 -2.81 2.34
CA LYS A 49 11.17 -1.63 1.65
C LYS A 49 11.95 -0.36 1.97
N LYS A 50 12.31 -0.14 3.25
CA LYS A 50 13.17 1.00 3.65
C LYS A 50 14.54 0.96 2.97
N ARG A 51 15.18 -0.21 2.94
CA ARG A 51 16.47 -0.40 2.25
C ARG A 51 16.36 -0.15 0.74
N ALA A 52 15.30 -0.65 0.11
CA ALA A 52 15.04 -0.42 -1.30
C ALA A 52 14.84 1.07 -1.61
N LEU A 53 14.09 1.80 -0.77
CA LEU A 53 13.92 3.25 -0.88
C LEU A 53 15.27 3.98 -0.83
N LEU A 54 16.11 3.67 0.17
CA LEU A 54 17.43 4.29 0.31
C LEU A 54 18.31 4.04 -0.93
N GLN A 55 18.32 2.79 -1.43
CA GLN A 55 19.09 2.43 -2.62
C GLN A 55 18.55 3.13 -3.87
N PHE A 56 17.24 3.22 -4.02
CA PHE A 56 16.58 3.91 -5.12
C PHE A 56 16.96 5.40 -5.15
N VAL A 57 16.84 6.09 -4.02
CA VAL A 57 17.22 7.51 -3.88
C VAL A 57 18.70 7.70 -4.20
N LYS A 58 19.59 6.86 -3.63
CA LYS A 58 21.04 6.93 -3.91
C LYS A 58 21.35 6.75 -5.40
N ARG A 59 20.72 5.80 -6.07
CA ARG A 59 20.93 5.53 -7.51
C ARG A 59 20.39 6.65 -8.40
N SER A 60 19.31 7.32 -7.99
CA SER A 60 18.71 8.41 -8.74
C SER A 60 19.57 9.68 -8.80
N ARG A 61 20.51 9.85 -7.85
CA ARG A 61 21.30 11.08 -7.64
C ARG A 61 20.44 12.34 -7.47
N LYS A 62 19.18 12.19 -7.04
CA LYS A 62 18.23 13.27 -6.76
C LYS A 62 18.05 13.44 -5.25
N PRO A 63 17.74 14.67 -4.77
CA PRO A 63 17.47 14.89 -3.35
C PRO A 63 16.20 14.13 -2.92
N LEU A 64 16.19 13.61 -1.70
CA LEU A 64 15.03 12.93 -1.11
C LEU A 64 13.77 13.81 -1.16
N GLN A 65 13.95 15.11 -0.90
CA GLN A 65 12.85 16.08 -0.89
C GLN A 65 12.05 16.10 -2.19
N LEU A 66 12.70 15.96 -3.35
CA LEU A 66 12.01 15.91 -4.64
C LEU A 66 10.99 14.76 -4.70
N PHE A 67 11.34 13.59 -4.16
CA PHE A 67 10.42 12.45 -4.12
C PHE A 67 9.28 12.70 -3.14
N ILE A 68 9.57 13.29 -1.98
CA ILE A 68 8.56 13.65 -0.98
C ILE A 68 7.57 14.64 -1.60
N ASP A 69 8.04 15.69 -2.25
CA ASP A 69 7.19 16.71 -2.88
C ASP A 69 6.32 16.08 -3.97
N THR A 70 6.94 15.29 -4.87
CA THR A 70 6.22 14.62 -5.97
C THR A 70 5.15 13.65 -5.45
N VAL A 71 5.44 12.89 -4.39
CA VAL A 71 4.47 11.96 -3.81
C VAL A 71 3.39 12.71 -3.04
N THR A 72 3.74 13.80 -2.33
CA THR A 72 2.80 14.64 -1.60
C THR A 72 1.71 15.21 -2.52
N GLU A 73 2.06 15.59 -3.75
CA GLU A 73 1.11 16.09 -4.75
C GLU A 73 0.00 15.09 -5.10
N VAL A 74 0.31 13.78 -5.05
CA VAL A 74 -0.60 12.71 -5.48
C VAL A 74 -1.10 11.84 -4.33
N VAL A 75 -0.57 12.00 -3.12
CA VAL A 75 -0.80 11.07 -2.00
C VAL A 75 -2.28 10.97 -1.64
N GLN A 76 -3.03 12.08 -1.72
CA GLN A 76 -4.45 12.06 -1.40
C GLN A 76 -5.24 11.30 -2.47
N CYS A 77 -4.97 11.53 -3.76
CA CYS A 77 -5.59 10.76 -4.85
C CYS A 77 -5.29 9.26 -4.74
N LEU A 78 -4.06 8.92 -4.33
CA LEU A 78 -3.67 7.53 -4.07
C LEU A 78 -4.43 6.94 -2.88
N LYS A 79 -4.63 7.70 -1.79
CA LYS A 79 -5.44 7.26 -0.64
C LYS A 79 -6.91 7.08 -1.03
N ASP A 80 -7.48 8.01 -1.78
CA ASP A 80 -8.87 7.95 -2.23
C ASP A 80 -9.13 6.73 -3.15
N SER A 81 -8.08 6.21 -3.78
CA SER A 81 -8.14 4.97 -4.58
C SER A 81 -8.41 3.73 -3.74
N TYR A 82 -8.22 3.75 -2.41
CA TYR A 82 -8.57 2.62 -1.55
C TYR A 82 -9.98 2.79 -0.98
N HIS A 83 -10.73 1.69 -0.99
CA HIS A 83 -12.02 1.61 -0.32
C HIS A 83 -11.82 1.52 1.20
N GLU A 84 -12.48 2.41 1.96
CA GLU A 84 -12.50 2.39 3.43
C GLU A 84 -11.09 2.30 4.05
N LEU A 85 -10.19 3.16 3.59
CA LEU A 85 -8.90 3.34 4.24
C LEU A 85 -9.12 3.97 5.62
N ASP A 86 -8.94 3.18 6.68
CA ASP A 86 -8.85 3.73 8.04
C ASP A 86 -7.70 4.75 8.07
N VAL A 87 -8.05 6.01 8.32
CA VAL A 87 -7.07 7.09 8.40
C VAL A 87 -6.28 6.88 9.70
N LEU A 88 -5.04 6.40 9.57
CA LEU A 88 -4.04 6.32 10.65
C LEU A 88 -3.76 7.71 11.25
#